data_AF-A0A9D7CVC0-F1
#
_entry.id   AF-A0A9D7CVC0-F1
#
_cell.length_a   1.000
_cell.length_b   1.000
_cell.length_c   1.000
_cell.angle_alpha   90.00
_cell.angle_beta   90.00
_cell.angle_gamma   90.00
#
_symmetry.space_group_name_H-M   'P 1'
#
loop_
_entity.id
_entity.type
_entity.pdbx_description
1 polymer ?
#
loop_
_entity_poly.entity_id
_entity_poly.type
_entity_poly.pdbx_seq_one_letter_code
_entity_poly.pdbx_strand_id
1 'polypeptide(L)'
;MARAATKKRALSAAAGVALVGALLFLALRPAPRAVAPGTETAPGLLIDDPKTLVALEAAGFSFDQVVGSERKAALRRTVSEDIAELTKDLGPKGDVKRPFHSRWIERGRFELVGIVNRTDRLTFDGAACGEARLVYRLTLENPGRPDTRLPMTANVRIPQRKGPGGCAEVARQWTTVSDIAGFLRALGAPTRLEVNFQSLHVPSYRQDMDDNAEYVLRTFRMDTRELVPERLFGTPRADLGDGERAELAQWITQEARAIDQGTAVVPEKFLATRAVSVSPRGHLHAKNRPFSALWDEAGRLRIAQAFPLKDAQRTKTAELLFRRLDEMTCPGCHQSRGIAGFHLLGEERDASRTFNALAVGHSPHLASELAWRKGALSAIARGEAVSARPFSGRADGPGLMGAACAVPGRDPAQVPGGAARGYTDWGCEPGLECRDVHGFELGQCAPALGSRAGEPCERVRVEASARLEGAFVRSEGADPACPLPSPTHDKGPFCAPNWLGFTAGMCSERCTEVGARAEGAICANLPTAGYEAECFVTDEPVEKCLKRYVVAATIATCDRQTPCRDDYACARVPGAPAGTGACIPPYFVFQLRLDGPRRDR
;
A
#
# COMPACT_ATOMS: atom_id res chain seq x y z
N MET A 1 40.46 13.52 57.07
CA MET A 1 39.52 14.39 57.81
C MET A 1 39.99 15.83 57.66
N ALA A 2 39.05 16.77 57.45
CA ALA A 2 39.17 18.24 57.38
C ALA A 2 40.02 18.82 56.22
N ARG A 3 39.37 19.27 55.13
CA ARG A 3 38.84 20.63 54.87
C ARG A 3 39.93 21.72 54.77
N ALA A 4 40.15 22.25 53.57
CA ALA A 4 39.63 23.55 53.14
C ALA A 4 40.30 23.98 51.83
N ALA A 5 39.48 24.33 50.83
CA ALA A 5 39.89 24.81 49.52
C ALA A 5 40.03 26.34 49.54
N THR A 6 41.00 26.87 48.80
CA THR A 6 40.94 28.27 48.33
C THR A 6 41.53 28.43 46.93
N LYS A 7 40.79 29.22 46.14
CA LYS A 7 40.86 29.55 44.72
C LYS A 7 42.21 30.11 44.23
N LYS A 8 42.49 29.92 42.93
CA LYS A 8 43.37 30.79 42.14
C LYS A 8 42.61 31.45 40.98
N ARG A 9 42.91 32.74 40.81
CA ARG A 9 42.61 33.68 39.71
C ARG A 9 43.17 33.15 38.37
N ALA A 10 42.73 33.60 37.19
CA ALA A 10 43.03 34.94 36.69
C ALA A 10 42.45 35.24 35.28
N LEU A 11 41.97 36.49 35.14
CA LEU A 11 42.04 37.45 34.02
C LEU A 11 41.50 37.08 32.62
N SER A 12 41.00 38.00 31.78
CA SER A 12 40.51 39.38 31.85
C SER A 12 40.09 39.77 30.43
N ALA A 13 38.95 40.46 30.25
CA ALA A 13 38.77 41.60 29.35
C ALA A 13 37.32 42.10 29.40
N ALA A 14 37.13 43.26 30.03
CA ALA A 14 35.98 44.17 29.90
C ALA A 14 36.02 44.85 28.51
N ALA A 15 35.01 45.54 27.97
CA ALA A 15 33.80 46.20 28.46
C ALA A 15 32.83 46.29 27.24
N GLY A 16 31.52 46.43 27.41
CA GLY A 16 30.91 47.75 27.60
C GLY A 16 29.90 48.02 26.48
N VAL A 17 28.62 47.96 26.87
CA VAL A 17 27.37 48.22 26.14
C VAL A 17 27.38 49.44 25.21
N ALA A 18 26.85 49.28 23.99
CA ALA A 18 26.09 50.33 23.29
C ALA A 18 25.05 49.69 22.35
N LEU A 19 23.79 49.90 22.71
CA LEU A 19 22.58 49.47 22.04
C LEU A 19 22.14 50.59 21.07
N VAL A 20 22.25 50.41 19.76
CA VAL A 20 21.47 51.18 18.77
C VAL A 20 21.10 50.24 17.61
N GLY A 21 19.80 50.11 17.40
CA GLY A 21 19.20 49.12 16.52
C GLY A 21 19.47 49.32 15.04
N ALA A 22 19.74 48.20 14.37
CA ALA A 22 19.50 48.01 12.96
C ALA A 22 18.70 46.70 12.83
N LEU A 23 17.40 46.84 12.60
CA LEU A 23 16.48 45.77 12.22
C LEU A 23 16.96 45.16 10.89
N LEU A 24 17.69 44.05 10.95
CA LEU A 24 17.86 43.16 9.82
C LEU A 24 16.54 42.40 9.60
N PHE A 25 15.82 42.74 8.54
CA PHE A 25 14.80 41.87 7.96
C PHE A 25 15.48 40.62 7.38
N LEU A 26 15.77 39.64 8.24
CA LEU A 26 15.91 38.26 7.79
C LEU A 26 14.51 37.78 7.40
N ALA A 27 14.28 37.67 6.10
CA ALA A 27 13.15 36.96 5.53
C ALA A 27 13.23 35.48 5.97
N LEU A 28 12.66 35.17 7.13
CA LEU A 28 12.28 33.83 7.54
C LEU A 28 11.29 33.32 6.49
N ARG A 29 11.80 32.55 5.52
CA ARG A 29 10.93 31.67 4.73
C ARG A 29 10.23 30.76 5.74
N PRO A 30 8.89 30.76 5.82
CA PRO A 30 8.21 29.81 6.68
C PRO A 30 8.58 28.41 6.19
N ALA A 31 9.08 27.57 7.10
CA ALA A 31 9.16 26.14 6.84
C ALA A 31 7.77 25.68 6.37
N PRO A 32 7.68 24.82 5.33
CA PRO A 32 6.40 24.27 4.93
C PRO A 32 5.79 23.58 6.15
N ARG A 33 4.68 24.12 6.65
CA ARG A 33 3.88 23.47 7.69
C ARG A 33 3.53 22.08 7.16
N ALA A 34 3.95 21.04 7.89
CA ALA A 34 3.44 19.70 7.70
C ALA A 34 1.90 19.78 7.74
N VAL A 35 1.27 19.44 6.64
CA VAL A 35 -0.18 19.41 6.53
C VAL A 35 -0.62 18.20 7.36
N ALA A 36 -1.23 18.46 8.53
CA ALA A 36 -1.89 17.42 9.29
C ALA A 36 -2.94 16.72 8.39
N PRO A 37 -3.04 15.37 8.40
CA PRO A 37 -4.04 14.66 7.62
C PRO A 37 -5.44 15.13 8.03
N GLY A 38 -6.18 15.66 7.05
CA GLY A 38 -7.49 16.26 7.25
C GLY A 38 -8.54 15.23 7.68
N THR A 39 -9.40 15.64 8.61
CA THR A 39 -10.48 14.86 9.25
C THR A 39 -11.69 14.60 8.35
N GLU A 40 -11.69 15.07 7.10
CA GLU A 40 -12.78 14.96 6.16
C GLU A 40 -12.27 14.21 4.93
N THR A 41 -12.91 13.11 4.57
CA THR A 41 -12.76 12.53 3.23
C THR A 41 -13.08 13.64 2.26
N ALA A 42 -12.04 14.26 1.67
CA ALA A 42 -12.23 15.36 0.75
C ALA A 42 -13.10 14.84 -0.39
N PRO A 43 -14.40 15.17 -0.46
CA PRO A 43 -15.32 14.51 -1.38
C PRO A 43 -14.92 14.78 -2.84
N GLY A 44 -14.17 15.85 -3.08
CA GLY A 44 -13.53 16.14 -4.36
C GLY A 44 -12.38 15.23 -4.76
N LEU A 45 -11.90 14.33 -3.89
CA LEU A 45 -10.79 13.39 -4.14
C LEU A 45 -11.19 11.93 -3.95
N LEU A 46 -11.89 11.61 -2.86
CA LEU A 46 -12.32 10.28 -2.50
C LEU A 46 -13.71 10.33 -1.87
N ILE A 47 -14.65 9.59 -2.46
CA ILE A 47 -15.95 9.30 -1.86
C ILE A 47 -15.92 7.82 -1.48
N ASP A 48 -15.88 7.53 -0.19
CA ASP A 48 -15.77 6.17 0.36
C ASP A 48 -16.78 5.89 1.49
N ASP A 49 -17.71 6.82 1.76
CA ASP A 49 -18.81 6.62 2.71
C ASP A 49 -19.75 5.48 2.26
N PRO A 50 -19.90 4.39 3.04
CA PRO A 50 -20.68 3.23 2.62
C PRO A 50 -22.14 3.55 2.24
N LYS A 51 -22.80 4.46 2.97
CA LYS A 51 -24.21 4.81 2.71
C LYS A 51 -24.34 5.51 1.35
N THR A 52 -23.45 6.46 1.08
CA THR A 52 -23.37 7.16 -0.20
C THR A 52 -23.12 6.19 -1.36
N LEU A 53 -22.19 5.25 -1.21
CA LEU A 53 -21.87 4.28 -2.25
C LEU A 53 -23.04 3.33 -2.55
N VAL A 54 -23.75 2.84 -1.52
CA VAL A 54 -24.97 2.04 -1.69
C VAL A 54 -26.05 2.83 -2.43
N ALA A 55 -26.25 4.10 -2.09
CA ALA A 55 -27.20 4.96 -2.78
C ALA A 55 -26.83 5.17 -4.25
N LEU A 56 -25.54 5.29 -4.57
CA LEU A 56 -25.05 5.41 -5.95
C LEU A 56 -25.25 4.12 -6.74
N GLU A 57 -25.03 2.95 -6.14
CA GLU A 57 -25.37 1.67 -6.79
C GLU A 57 -26.84 1.62 -7.17
N ALA A 58 -27.75 2.00 -6.26
CA ALA A 58 -29.18 2.07 -6.52
C ALA A 58 -29.52 3.09 -7.62
N ALA A 59 -28.71 4.14 -7.77
CA ALA A 59 -28.86 5.20 -8.75
C ALA A 59 -28.28 4.87 -10.15
N GLY A 60 -27.86 3.64 -10.40
CA GLY A 60 -27.35 3.21 -11.72
C GLY A 60 -25.85 2.95 -11.77
N PHE A 61 -25.14 3.06 -10.65
CA PHE A 61 -23.69 2.86 -10.58
C PHE A 61 -23.30 1.49 -10.00
N SER A 62 -24.19 0.50 -10.04
CA SER A 62 -23.78 -0.88 -9.75
C SER A 62 -22.88 -1.41 -10.87
N PHE A 63 -21.99 -2.34 -10.55
CA PHE A 63 -21.05 -2.90 -11.53
C PHE A 63 -21.75 -3.49 -12.75
N ASP A 64 -22.87 -4.22 -12.55
CA ASP A 64 -23.59 -4.86 -13.64
C ASP A 64 -24.27 -3.83 -14.57
N GLN A 65 -24.69 -2.67 -14.05
CA GLN A 65 -25.22 -1.56 -14.86
C GLN A 65 -24.11 -0.80 -15.61
N VAL A 66 -22.95 -0.62 -14.98
CA VAL A 66 -21.83 0.16 -15.53
C VAL A 66 -21.00 -0.66 -16.54
N VAL A 67 -20.71 -1.92 -16.22
CA VAL A 67 -19.87 -2.82 -17.03
C VAL A 67 -20.69 -3.70 -17.96
N GLY A 68 -21.87 -4.15 -17.53
CA GLY A 68 -22.72 -5.05 -18.30
C GLY A 68 -22.34 -6.53 -18.15
N SER A 69 -23.35 -7.40 -18.26
CA SER A 69 -23.22 -8.85 -18.08
C SER A 69 -22.30 -9.52 -19.10
N GLU A 70 -22.33 -9.10 -20.36
CA GLU A 70 -21.47 -9.65 -21.42
C GLU A 70 -19.99 -9.41 -21.14
N ARG A 71 -19.62 -8.18 -20.74
CA ARG A 71 -18.25 -7.84 -20.37
C ARG A 71 -17.83 -8.52 -19.07
N LYS A 72 -18.73 -8.66 -18.09
CA LYS A 72 -18.47 -9.45 -16.87
C LYS A 72 -18.18 -10.92 -17.22
N ALA A 73 -18.92 -11.50 -18.16
CA ALA A 73 -18.65 -12.85 -18.66
C ALA A 73 -17.31 -12.94 -19.41
N ALA A 74 -16.94 -11.91 -20.20
CA ALA A 74 -15.63 -11.82 -20.83
C ALA A 74 -14.49 -11.76 -19.80
N LEU A 75 -14.64 -10.94 -18.75
CA LEU A 75 -13.69 -10.86 -17.64
C LEU A 75 -13.50 -12.24 -16.99
N ARG A 76 -14.59 -12.95 -16.71
CA ARG A 76 -14.53 -14.31 -16.14
C ARG A 76 -13.71 -15.26 -17.01
N ARG A 77 -13.90 -15.22 -18.34
CA ARG A 77 -13.14 -16.07 -19.28
C ARG A 77 -11.65 -15.77 -19.20
N THR A 78 -11.26 -14.50 -19.30
CA THR A 78 -9.86 -14.09 -19.20
C THR A 78 -9.23 -14.46 -17.85
N VAL A 79 -9.94 -14.24 -16.73
CA VAL A 79 -9.45 -14.67 -15.41
C VAL A 79 -9.31 -16.18 -15.33
N SER A 80 -10.21 -16.94 -15.95
CA SER A 80 -10.12 -18.40 -16.00
C SER A 80 -8.90 -18.88 -16.80
N GLU A 81 -8.58 -18.22 -17.90
CA GLU A 81 -7.37 -18.49 -18.70
C GLU A 81 -6.10 -18.16 -17.92
N ASP A 82 -6.06 -17.00 -17.26
CA ASP A 82 -4.93 -16.62 -16.40
C ASP A 82 -4.69 -17.63 -15.29
N ILE A 83 -5.75 -18.05 -14.59
CA ILE A 83 -5.63 -19.04 -13.53
C ILE A 83 -5.19 -20.39 -14.09
N ALA A 84 -5.75 -20.84 -15.21
CA ALA A 84 -5.33 -22.09 -15.83
C ALA A 84 -3.83 -22.07 -16.20
N GLU A 85 -3.32 -20.96 -16.72
CA GLU A 85 -1.90 -20.78 -17.04
C GLU A 85 -1.02 -20.74 -15.79
N LEU A 86 -1.36 -19.88 -14.82
CA LEU A 86 -0.55 -19.64 -13.62
C LEU A 86 -0.55 -20.82 -12.65
N THR A 87 -1.57 -21.67 -12.72
CA THR A 87 -1.74 -22.80 -11.79
C THR A 87 -1.36 -24.16 -12.36
N LYS A 88 -0.92 -24.21 -13.64
CA LYS A 88 -0.61 -25.46 -14.35
C LYS A 88 0.43 -26.35 -13.64
N ASP A 89 1.39 -25.73 -12.95
CA ASP A 89 2.54 -26.40 -12.32
C ASP A 89 2.44 -26.49 -10.79
N LEU A 90 1.27 -26.24 -10.19
CA LEU A 90 1.15 -26.16 -8.72
C LEU A 90 1.38 -27.49 -7.97
N GLY A 91 1.58 -28.61 -8.67
CA GLY A 91 1.77 -29.93 -8.07
C GLY A 91 0.46 -30.66 -7.76
N PRO A 92 0.48 -31.72 -6.93
CA PRO A 92 -0.71 -32.54 -6.65
C PRO A 92 -1.86 -31.74 -6.03
N LYS A 93 -3.10 -32.13 -6.35
CA LYS A 93 -4.30 -31.58 -5.68
C LYS A 93 -4.22 -31.84 -4.18
N GLY A 94 -4.34 -30.79 -3.36
CA GLY A 94 -4.34 -30.87 -1.89
C GLY A 94 -3.15 -30.22 -1.19
N ASP A 95 -2.19 -29.68 -1.94
CA ASP A 95 -1.10 -28.86 -1.40
C ASP A 95 -1.64 -27.61 -0.65
N VAL A 96 -0.82 -26.96 0.19
CA VAL A 96 -1.16 -25.75 0.97
C VAL A 96 -1.59 -24.54 0.12
N LYS A 97 -1.40 -24.64 -1.20
CA LYS A 97 -1.66 -23.63 -2.23
C LYS A 97 -3.15 -23.47 -2.51
N ARG A 98 -3.59 -22.21 -2.68
CA ARG A 98 -5.01 -21.87 -2.75
C ARG A 98 -5.25 -20.90 -3.92
N PRO A 99 -5.65 -21.41 -5.10
CA PRO A 99 -5.84 -20.60 -6.29
C PRO A 99 -7.19 -19.88 -6.31
N PHE A 100 -7.27 -18.80 -7.08
CA PHE A 100 -8.53 -18.08 -7.30
C PHE A 100 -9.51 -18.94 -8.11
N HIS A 101 -10.78 -19.00 -7.71
CA HIS A 101 -11.82 -19.66 -8.50
C HIS A 101 -12.58 -18.64 -9.36
N SER A 102 -12.37 -18.68 -10.67
CA SER A 102 -13.02 -17.76 -11.62
C SER A 102 -14.55 -17.75 -11.54
N ARG A 103 -15.19 -18.85 -11.12
CA ARG A 103 -16.64 -18.95 -10.88
C ARG A 103 -17.17 -17.97 -9.83
N TRP A 104 -16.33 -17.46 -8.93
CA TRP A 104 -16.74 -16.43 -7.98
C TRP A 104 -17.15 -15.13 -8.65
N ILE A 105 -16.61 -14.81 -9.83
CA ILE A 105 -17.01 -13.62 -10.62
C ILE A 105 -18.47 -13.74 -11.08
N GLU A 106 -18.93 -14.96 -11.33
CA GLU A 106 -20.30 -15.23 -11.79
C GLU A 106 -21.28 -15.34 -10.61
N ARG A 107 -20.90 -16.06 -9.55
CA ARG A 107 -21.73 -16.25 -8.35
C ARG A 107 -21.81 -15.00 -7.47
N GLY A 108 -20.77 -14.17 -7.50
CA GLY A 108 -20.67 -12.98 -6.67
C GLY A 108 -21.18 -11.72 -7.36
N ARG A 109 -21.23 -10.65 -6.57
CA ARG A 109 -21.50 -9.28 -7.04
C ARG A 109 -20.30 -8.39 -6.75
N PHE A 110 -20.15 -7.34 -7.53
CA PHE A 110 -19.12 -6.32 -7.32
C PHE A 110 -19.74 -5.13 -6.59
N GLU A 111 -19.34 -4.95 -5.33
CA GLU A 111 -19.74 -3.82 -4.49
C GLU A 111 -18.91 -2.59 -4.83
N LEU A 112 -19.55 -1.44 -5.06
CA LEU A 112 -18.88 -0.15 -5.12
C LEU A 112 -18.30 0.16 -3.74
N VAL A 113 -16.98 0.32 -3.67
CA VAL A 113 -16.21 0.57 -2.44
C VAL A 113 -15.50 1.93 -2.43
N GLY A 114 -15.56 2.65 -3.55
CA GLY A 114 -15.26 4.08 -3.54
C GLY A 114 -15.22 4.70 -4.93
N ILE A 115 -15.20 6.02 -4.95
CA ILE A 115 -15.03 6.84 -6.15
C ILE A 115 -13.82 7.72 -5.96
N VAL A 116 -12.87 7.62 -6.88
CA VAL A 116 -11.61 8.34 -6.81
C VAL A 116 -11.53 9.35 -7.94
N ASN A 117 -11.38 10.62 -7.59
CA ASN A 117 -11.02 11.63 -8.55
C ASN A 117 -9.52 11.54 -8.86
N ARG A 118 -9.21 11.38 -10.14
CA ARG A 118 -7.85 11.29 -10.68
C ARG A 118 -7.58 12.41 -11.68
N THR A 119 -7.95 13.65 -11.36
CA THR A 119 -7.54 14.83 -12.16
C THR A 119 -6.01 14.89 -12.29
N ASP A 120 -5.24 14.36 -11.33
CA ASP A 120 -3.77 14.21 -11.42
C ASP A 120 -3.32 13.42 -12.67
N ARG A 121 -4.21 12.65 -13.30
CA ARG A 121 -3.92 11.91 -14.53
C ARG A 121 -3.92 12.75 -15.79
N LEU A 122 -4.33 14.04 -15.74
CA LEU A 122 -4.27 14.95 -16.88
C LEU A 122 -2.86 15.02 -17.49
N THR A 123 -1.83 14.81 -16.68
CA THR A 123 -0.43 14.85 -17.11
C THR A 123 -0.07 13.73 -18.09
N PHE A 124 -0.86 12.66 -18.16
CA PHE A 124 -0.61 11.52 -19.07
C PHE A 124 -1.52 11.51 -20.30
N ASP A 125 -2.59 12.31 -20.29
CA ASP A 125 -3.54 12.41 -21.40
C ASP A 125 -4.02 13.86 -21.52
N GLY A 126 -3.41 14.61 -22.43
CA GLY A 126 -3.75 16.02 -22.67
C GLY A 126 -5.11 16.24 -23.34
N ALA A 127 -5.78 15.18 -23.82
CA ALA A 127 -7.11 15.28 -24.42
C ALA A 127 -8.22 15.35 -23.35
N ALA A 128 -7.95 14.80 -22.16
CA ALA A 128 -8.86 14.78 -21.02
C ALA A 128 -8.32 15.61 -19.85
N CYS A 129 -9.18 15.88 -18.87
CA CYS A 129 -8.81 16.54 -17.62
C CYS A 129 -8.55 15.52 -16.49
N GLY A 130 -7.92 14.41 -16.87
CA GLY A 130 -7.79 13.22 -16.02
C GLY A 130 -9.01 12.31 -16.09
N GLU A 131 -9.27 11.57 -15.01
CA GLU A 131 -10.31 10.54 -14.98
C GLU A 131 -11.00 10.45 -13.62
N ALA A 132 -12.22 9.94 -13.58
CA ALA A 132 -12.84 9.43 -12.38
C ALA A 132 -12.72 7.90 -12.38
N ARG A 133 -12.59 7.30 -11.20
CA ARG A 133 -12.55 5.85 -11.05
C ARG A 133 -13.66 5.39 -10.12
N LEU A 134 -14.50 4.47 -10.60
CA LEU A 134 -15.41 3.70 -9.76
C LEU A 134 -14.69 2.43 -9.36
N VAL A 135 -14.44 2.25 -8.06
CA VAL A 135 -13.69 1.11 -7.52
C VAL A 135 -14.67 0.13 -6.92
N TYR A 136 -14.63 -1.11 -7.40
CA TYR A 136 -15.49 -2.19 -6.94
C TYR A 136 -14.71 -3.32 -6.30
N ARG A 137 -15.35 -4.06 -5.39
CA ARG A 137 -14.82 -5.23 -4.70
C ARG A 137 -15.73 -6.44 -4.92
N LEU A 138 -15.18 -7.56 -5.36
CA LEU A 138 -15.94 -8.80 -5.50
C LEU A 138 -16.40 -9.30 -4.12
N THR A 139 -17.68 -9.63 -4.02
CA THR A 139 -18.34 -10.06 -2.79
C THR A 139 -19.20 -11.29 -3.06
N LEU A 140 -19.05 -12.31 -2.23
CA LEU A 140 -19.88 -13.51 -2.23
C LEU A 140 -21.03 -13.37 -1.25
N GLU A 141 -22.22 -13.70 -1.72
CA GLU A 141 -23.41 -13.83 -0.89
C GLU A 141 -23.43 -15.18 -0.18
N ASN A 142 -23.67 -15.15 1.13
CA ASN A 142 -23.74 -16.35 1.95
C ASN A 142 -25.15 -16.47 2.55
N PRO A 143 -26.00 -17.41 2.09
CA PRO A 143 -27.34 -17.56 2.62
C PRO A 143 -27.35 -17.73 4.15
N GLY A 144 -28.09 -16.84 4.84
CA GLY A 144 -28.21 -16.83 6.30
C GLY A 144 -26.96 -16.38 7.05
N ARG A 145 -25.96 -15.81 6.37
CA ARG A 145 -24.69 -15.35 6.94
C ARG A 145 -24.25 -14.02 6.32
N PRO A 146 -23.36 -13.28 6.97
CA PRO A 146 -22.79 -12.06 6.39
C PRO A 146 -22.04 -12.35 5.09
N ASP A 147 -22.09 -11.39 4.17
CA ASP A 147 -21.38 -11.48 2.90
C ASP A 147 -19.86 -11.49 3.08
N THR A 148 -19.15 -12.13 2.16
CA THR A 148 -17.68 -12.24 2.20
C THR A 148 -17.08 -11.54 0.99
N ARG A 149 -16.41 -10.41 1.22
CA ARG A 149 -15.54 -9.79 0.22
C ARG A 149 -14.36 -10.70 -0.10
N LEU A 150 -13.95 -10.74 -1.36
CA LEU A 150 -12.81 -11.53 -1.85
C LEU A 150 -11.65 -10.61 -2.24
N PRO A 151 -10.40 -11.12 -2.33
CA PRO A 151 -9.24 -10.36 -2.78
C PRO A 151 -9.25 -10.08 -4.29
N MET A 152 -10.29 -9.40 -4.78
CA MET A 152 -10.43 -8.94 -6.15
C MET A 152 -11.10 -7.56 -6.20
N THR A 153 -10.42 -6.59 -6.81
CA THR A 153 -10.98 -5.29 -7.17
C THR A 153 -11.10 -5.10 -8.68
N ALA A 154 -12.05 -4.26 -9.06
CA ALA A 154 -12.23 -3.79 -10.42
C ALA A 154 -12.38 -2.26 -10.40
N ASN A 155 -11.52 -1.56 -11.14
CA ASN A 155 -11.57 -0.11 -11.31
C ASN A 155 -12.12 0.21 -12.70
N VAL A 156 -13.29 0.86 -12.74
CA VAL A 156 -13.85 1.39 -13.98
C VAL A 156 -13.39 2.83 -14.15
N ARG A 157 -12.79 3.15 -15.30
CA ARG A 157 -12.27 4.49 -15.62
C ARG A 157 -13.24 5.25 -16.50
N ILE A 158 -13.55 6.47 -16.08
CA ILE A 158 -14.39 7.43 -16.80
C ILE A 158 -13.53 8.65 -17.12
N PRO A 159 -13.17 8.90 -18.40
CA PRO A 159 -12.42 10.09 -18.78
C PRO A 159 -13.20 11.36 -18.45
N GLN A 160 -12.52 12.36 -17.92
CA GLN A 160 -13.15 13.66 -17.63
C GLN A 160 -12.96 14.59 -18.83
N ARG A 161 -14.02 14.85 -19.58
CA ARG A 161 -13.95 15.64 -20.82
C ARG A 161 -13.53 17.09 -20.55
N LYS A 162 -12.74 17.65 -21.46
CA LYS A 162 -12.37 19.06 -21.43
C LYS A 162 -13.53 19.91 -21.94
N GLY A 163 -14.18 20.65 -21.04
CA GLY A 163 -15.20 21.64 -21.38
C GLY A 163 -14.60 23.00 -21.81
N PRO A 164 -15.45 24.01 -22.11
CA PRO A 164 -15.01 25.35 -22.51
C PRO A 164 -14.07 26.03 -21.50
N GLY A 165 -14.29 25.88 -20.19
CA GLY A 165 -13.41 26.41 -19.15
C GLY A 165 -12.18 25.56 -18.84
N GLY A 166 -11.92 24.54 -19.67
CA GLY A 166 -10.75 23.66 -19.56
C GLY A 166 -10.70 22.84 -18.28
N CYS A 167 -9.51 22.33 -17.94
CA CYS A 167 -9.35 21.44 -16.79
C CYS A 167 -9.42 22.15 -15.43
N ALA A 168 -9.22 23.47 -15.41
CA ALA A 168 -9.41 24.26 -14.21
C ALA A 168 -10.89 24.28 -13.78
N GLU A 169 -11.83 24.34 -14.72
CA GLU A 169 -13.25 24.25 -14.43
C GLU A 169 -13.63 22.88 -13.87
N VAL A 170 -13.19 21.79 -14.53
CA VAL A 170 -13.42 20.41 -14.06
C VAL A 170 -12.89 20.22 -12.64
N ALA A 171 -11.68 20.71 -12.34
CA ALA A 171 -11.11 20.65 -11.00
C ALA A 171 -11.96 21.40 -9.96
N ARG A 172 -12.53 22.57 -10.29
CA ARG A 172 -13.42 23.32 -9.38
C ARG A 172 -14.75 22.61 -9.16
N GLN A 173 -15.30 21.92 -10.16
CA GLN A 173 -16.54 21.16 -10.01
C GLN A 173 -16.39 20.06 -8.95
N TRP A 174 -15.26 19.34 -8.92
CA TRP A 174 -14.99 18.36 -7.86
C TRP A 174 -14.96 18.96 -6.46
N THR A 175 -14.51 20.21 -6.31
CA THR A 175 -14.47 20.87 -4.99
C THR A 175 -15.84 21.37 -4.51
N THR A 176 -16.84 21.40 -5.39
CA THR A 176 -18.16 22.01 -5.12
C THR A 176 -19.32 21.05 -5.37
N VAL A 177 -19.04 19.80 -5.77
CA VAL A 177 -20.07 18.81 -6.11
C VAL A 177 -20.94 18.46 -4.89
N SER A 178 -22.25 18.58 -5.07
CA SER A 178 -23.26 18.18 -4.08
C SER A 178 -24.14 17.04 -4.60
N ASP A 179 -24.61 17.12 -5.86
CA ASP A 179 -25.23 16.00 -6.56
C ASP A 179 -24.18 15.12 -7.24
N ILE A 180 -23.64 14.16 -6.46
CA ILE A 180 -22.62 13.22 -6.93
C ILE A 180 -23.16 12.38 -8.10
N ALA A 181 -24.41 11.90 -8.03
CA ALA A 181 -24.95 11.01 -9.04
C ALA A 181 -25.14 11.73 -10.39
N GLY A 182 -25.71 12.93 -10.37
CA GLY A 182 -25.84 13.77 -11.56
C GLY A 182 -24.49 14.13 -12.16
N PHE A 183 -23.53 14.52 -11.31
CA PHE A 183 -22.16 14.84 -11.74
C PHE A 183 -21.47 13.66 -12.43
N LEU A 184 -21.53 12.46 -11.85
CA LEU A 184 -20.92 11.26 -12.44
C LEU A 184 -21.54 10.88 -13.80
N ARG A 185 -22.87 11.04 -13.96
CA ARG A 185 -23.53 10.82 -15.26
C ARG A 185 -23.04 11.80 -16.33
N ALA A 186 -22.70 13.03 -15.93
CA ALA A 186 -22.21 14.06 -16.85
C ALA A 186 -20.76 13.85 -17.32
N LEU A 187 -19.93 13.09 -16.58
CA LEU A 187 -18.54 12.83 -16.96
C LEU A 187 -18.41 12.04 -18.29
N GLY A 188 -19.43 11.24 -18.61
CA GLY A 188 -19.50 10.44 -19.84
C GLY A 188 -19.45 8.94 -19.58
N ALA A 189 -19.27 8.16 -20.65
CA ALA A 189 -19.26 6.71 -20.57
C ALA A 189 -17.91 6.17 -20.05
N PRO A 190 -17.93 5.08 -19.26
CA PRO A 190 -16.74 4.29 -18.98
C PRO A 190 -16.00 3.84 -20.24
N THR A 191 -14.67 3.85 -20.20
CA THR A 191 -13.85 3.45 -21.36
C THR A 191 -12.86 2.32 -21.07
N ARG A 192 -12.53 2.09 -19.80
CA ARG A 192 -11.55 1.07 -19.40
C ARG A 192 -11.93 0.40 -18.09
N LEU A 193 -11.48 -0.84 -17.96
CA LEU A 193 -11.60 -1.66 -16.76
C LEU A 193 -10.19 -2.13 -16.35
N GLU A 194 -9.77 -1.83 -15.13
CA GLU A 194 -8.53 -2.36 -14.53
C GLU A 194 -8.91 -3.35 -13.44
N VAL A 195 -8.28 -4.53 -13.41
CA VAL A 195 -8.55 -5.54 -12.38
C VAL A 195 -7.28 -5.88 -11.63
N ASN A 196 -7.46 -6.16 -10.34
CA ASN A 196 -6.45 -6.67 -9.43
C ASN A 196 -7.09 -7.81 -8.66
N PHE A 197 -6.58 -9.03 -8.81
CA PHE A 197 -7.03 -10.16 -8.02
C PHE A 197 -5.85 -10.98 -7.52
N GLN A 198 -5.93 -11.45 -6.27
CA GLN A 198 -5.04 -12.49 -5.77
C GLN A 198 -5.27 -13.72 -6.65
N SER A 199 -4.24 -14.24 -7.29
CA SER A 199 -4.30 -15.45 -8.12
C SER A 199 -3.97 -16.70 -7.33
N LEU A 200 -3.09 -16.54 -6.34
CA LEU A 200 -2.59 -17.61 -5.48
C LEU A 200 -2.31 -17.05 -4.09
N HIS A 201 -2.63 -17.83 -3.07
CA HIS A 201 -2.12 -17.63 -1.71
C HIS A 201 -1.59 -18.94 -1.14
N VAL A 202 -0.51 -18.81 -0.36
CA VAL A 202 0.15 -19.85 0.39
C VAL A 202 0.31 -19.32 1.82
N PRO A 203 -0.37 -19.90 2.82
CA PRO A 203 -0.21 -19.47 4.20
C PRO A 203 1.18 -19.82 4.73
N SER A 204 1.64 -19.12 5.77
CA SER A 204 2.86 -19.52 6.47
C SER A 204 2.59 -20.75 7.36
N TYR A 205 3.42 -21.79 7.23
CA TYR A 205 3.32 -23.00 8.06
C TYR A 205 4.70 -23.56 8.48
N ARG A 206 5.79 -22.86 8.13
CA ARG A 206 7.17 -23.19 8.51
C ARG A 206 7.91 -21.94 8.96
N GLN A 207 8.89 -22.13 9.83
CA GLN A 207 9.69 -21.05 10.40
C GLN A 207 10.52 -20.27 9.36
N ASP A 208 10.83 -20.88 8.21
CA ASP A 208 11.59 -20.27 7.12
C ASP A 208 10.70 -19.56 6.08
N MET A 209 9.43 -19.33 6.42
CA MET A 209 8.41 -18.77 5.54
C MET A 209 7.73 -17.54 6.15
N ASP A 210 7.18 -16.72 5.26
CA ASP A 210 6.15 -15.72 5.53
C ASP A 210 4.88 -16.17 4.76
N ASP A 211 3.76 -15.50 4.94
CA ASP A 211 2.66 -15.65 3.97
C ASP A 211 3.18 -15.33 2.57
N ASN A 212 2.64 -15.96 1.53
CA ASN A 212 2.96 -15.60 0.16
C ASN A 212 1.69 -15.48 -0.67
N ALA A 213 1.51 -14.35 -1.34
CA ALA A 213 0.40 -14.15 -2.26
C ALA A 213 0.87 -13.51 -3.55
N GLU A 214 0.33 -14.00 -4.66
CA GLU A 214 0.50 -13.44 -5.99
C GLU A 214 -0.80 -12.77 -6.45
N TYR A 215 -0.66 -11.65 -7.15
CA TYR A 215 -1.77 -10.84 -7.64
C TYR A 215 -1.60 -10.56 -9.12
N VAL A 216 -2.64 -10.82 -9.89
CA VAL A 216 -2.68 -10.50 -11.32
C VAL A 216 -3.26 -9.11 -11.52
N LEU A 217 -2.54 -8.30 -12.28
CA LEU A 217 -2.93 -6.95 -12.68
C LEU A 217 -3.17 -6.94 -14.19
N ARG A 218 -4.37 -6.50 -14.61
CA ARG A 218 -4.75 -6.37 -16.02
C ARG A 218 -5.52 -5.08 -16.28
N THR A 219 -5.39 -4.56 -17.49
CA THR A 219 -6.20 -3.44 -18.00
C THR A 219 -6.89 -3.87 -19.29
N PHE A 220 -8.12 -3.40 -19.46
CA PHE A 220 -8.93 -3.64 -20.65
C PHE A 220 -9.51 -2.33 -21.15
N ARG A 221 -9.53 -2.16 -22.47
CA ARG A 221 -10.44 -1.22 -23.12
C ARG A 221 -11.83 -1.83 -23.15
N MET A 222 -12.83 -1.04 -22.77
CA MET A 222 -14.24 -1.41 -22.87
C MET A 222 -14.76 -1.02 -24.24
N ASP A 223 -15.00 -2.01 -25.10
CA ASP A 223 -15.79 -1.84 -26.33
C ASP A 223 -17.27 -2.11 -26.04
N THR A 224 -18.19 -1.83 -26.96
CA THR A 224 -19.65 -2.04 -26.82
C THR A 224 -20.06 -3.33 -26.12
N ARG A 225 -19.39 -4.46 -26.40
CA ARG A 225 -19.66 -5.76 -25.75
C ARG A 225 -18.41 -6.52 -25.29
N GLU A 226 -17.23 -6.02 -25.61
CA GLU A 226 -15.97 -6.73 -25.41
C GLU A 226 -15.06 -6.04 -24.38
N LEU A 227 -14.21 -6.85 -23.75
CA LEU A 227 -13.05 -6.39 -23.01
C LEU A 227 -11.81 -6.73 -23.82
N VAL A 228 -11.21 -5.71 -24.42
CA VAL A 228 -10.00 -5.89 -25.23
C VAL A 228 -8.79 -5.66 -24.34
N PRO A 229 -7.87 -6.63 -24.18
CA PRO A 229 -6.67 -6.46 -23.37
C PRO A 229 -5.89 -5.22 -23.80
N GLU A 230 -5.46 -4.44 -22.83
CA GLU A 230 -4.75 -3.19 -23.03
C GLU A 230 -3.41 -3.20 -22.28
N ARG A 231 -2.47 -2.37 -22.74
CA ARG A 231 -1.17 -2.18 -22.12
C ARG A 231 -1.31 -1.61 -20.69
N LEU A 232 -0.55 -2.17 -19.78
CA LEU A 232 -0.44 -1.73 -18.39
C LEU A 232 0.33 -0.42 -18.31
N PHE A 233 -0.12 0.46 -17.44
CA PHE A 233 0.52 1.76 -17.26
C PHE A 233 1.97 1.58 -16.75
N GLY A 234 2.93 2.12 -17.51
CA GLY A 234 4.35 2.17 -17.14
C GLY A 234 5.03 0.82 -16.91
N THR A 235 4.39 -0.31 -17.20
CA THR A 235 4.89 -1.65 -16.82
C THR A 235 5.54 -2.34 -18.02
N PRO A 236 6.88 -2.46 -18.07
CA PRO A 236 7.54 -3.08 -19.20
C PRO A 236 7.29 -4.59 -19.25
N ARG A 237 7.40 -5.18 -20.44
CA ARG A 237 7.44 -6.64 -20.58
C ARG A 237 8.74 -7.18 -20.01
N ALA A 238 8.70 -8.40 -19.47
CA ALA A 238 9.89 -9.09 -19.00
C ALA A 238 10.72 -9.72 -20.14
N ASP A 239 10.12 -9.89 -21.32
CA ASP A 239 10.67 -10.62 -22.47
C ASP A 239 11.28 -9.69 -23.54
N LEU A 240 11.64 -8.45 -23.19
CA LEU A 240 12.24 -7.51 -24.12
C LEU A 240 13.57 -8.06 -24.68
N GLY A 241 13.71 -8.04 -26.00
CA GLY A 241 14.96 -8.39 -26.68
C GLY A 241 16.06 -7.34 -26.45
N ASP A 242 17.31 -7.64 -26.82
CA ASP A 242 18.45 -6.74 -26.61
C ASP A 242 18.27 -5.37 -27.28
N GLY A 243 17.75 -5.33 -28.51
CA GLY A 243 17.44 -4.09 -29.21
C GLY A 243 16.38 -3.26 -28.48
N GLU A 244 15.29 -3.89 -28.05
CA GLU A 244 14.23 -3.21 -27.29
C GLU A 244 14.74 -2.70 -25.94
N ARG A 245 15.60 -3.46 -25.25
CA ARG A 245 16.25 -3.03 -24.00
C ARG A 245 17.16 -1.83 -24.22
N ALA A 246 17.91 -1.79 -25.32
CA ALA A 246 18.76 -0.65 -25.66
C ALA A 246 17.94 0.60 -25.96
N GLU A 247 16.84 0.47 -26.71
CA GLU A 247 15.92 1.57 -26.99
C GLU A 247 15.21 2.06 -25.72
N LEU A 248 14.79 1.16 -24.83
CA LEU A 248 14.18 1.53 -23.56
C LEU A 248 15.19 2.25 -22.65
N ALA A 249 16.45 1.80 -22.62
CA ALA A 249 17.53 2.49 -21.91
C ALA A 249 17.77 3.90 -22.46
N GLN A 250 17.73 4.08 -23.79
CA GLN A 250 17.81 5.40 -24.42
C GLN A 250 16.63 6.30 -24.02
N TRP A 251 15.41 5.74 -24.00
CA TRP A 251 14.22 6.44 -23.53
C TRP A 251 14.36 6.90 -22.07
N ILE A 252 14.89 6.05 -21.17
CA ILE A 252 15.14 6.42 -19.76
C ILE A 252 16.03 7.67 -19.69
N THR A 253 17.10 7.71 -20.49
CA THR A 253 18.01 8.86 -20.53
C THR A 253 17.33 10.13 -21.06
N GLN A 254 16.53 9.99 -22.13
CA GLN A 254 15.82 11.11 -22.75
C GLN A 254 14.72 11.68 -21.84
N GLU A 255 14.02 10.82 -21.11
CA GLU A 255 12.90 11.18 -20.24
C GLU A 255 13.28 11.33 -18.76
N ALA A 256 14.57 11.38 -18.42
CA ALA A 256 15.05 11.42 -17.03
C ALA A 256 14.34 12.50 -16.18
N ARG A 257 14.11 13.70 -16.75
CA ARG A 257 13.37 14.78 -16.08
C ARG A 257 11.89 14.45 -15.86
N ALA A 258 11.22 13.83 -16.82
CA ALA A 258 9.83 13.43 -16.68
C ALA A 258 9.68 12.26 -15.69
N ILE A 259 10.67 11.35 -15.64
CA ILE A 259 10.74 10.27 -14.65
C ILE A 259 10.86 10.85 -13.24
N ASP A 260 11.80 11.80 -13.05
CA ASP A 260 11.98 12.53 -11.80
C ASP A 260 10.68 13.19 -11.32
N GLN A 261 9.97 13.86 -12.23
CA GLN A 261 8.69 14.53 -11.94
C GLN A 261 7.52 13.56 -11.72
N GLY A 262 7.65 12.30 -12.17
CA GLY A 262 6.58 11.30 -12.13
C GLY A 262 5.54 11.45 -13.24
N THR A 263 5.95 12.01 -14.38
CA THR A 263 5.09 12.39 -15.50
C THR A 263 5.45 11.66 -16.79
N ALA A 264 6.50 10.83 -16.78
CA ALA A 264 6.95 10.08 -17.93
C ALA A 264 5.90 9.08 -18.44
N VAL A 265 5.82 8.94 -19.76
CA VAL A 265 4.97 7.97 -20.46
C VAL A 265 5.87 6.97 -21.19
N VAL A 266 5.86 5.72 -20.72
CA VAL A 266 6.63 4.64 -21.35
C VAL A 266 6.00 4.29 -22.71
N PRO A 267 6.79 4.16 -23.79
CA PRO A 267 6.27 3.82 -25.10
C PRO A 267 5.54 2.47 -25.12
N GLU A 268 4.38 2.43 -25.79
CA GLU A 268 3.47 1.27 -25.75
C GLU A 268 4.10 -0.04 -26.18
N LYS A 269 5.05 0.01 -27.12
CA LYS A 269 5.75 -1.19 -27.62
C LYS A 269 6.51 -1.95 -26.54
N PHE A 270 6.90 -1.29 -25.44
CA PHE A 270 7.60 -1.93 -24.33
C PHE A 270 6.65 -2.50 -23.28
N LEU A 271 5.36 -2.19 -23.33
CA LEU A 271 4.44 -2.43 -22.22
C LEU A 271 3.84 -3.85 -22.23
N ALA A 272 3.69 -4.42 -21.04
CA ALA A 272 2.97 -5.67 -20.81
C ALA A 272 1.45 -5.43 -20.80
N THR A 273 0.66 -6.47 -21.08
CA THR A 273 -0.81 -6.46 -20.93
C THR A 273 -1.29 -7.11 -19.63
N ARG A 274 -0.37 -7.81 -18.95
CA ARG A 274 -0.58 -8.50 -17.67
C ARG A 274 0.70 -8.41 -16.85
N ALA A 275 0.57 -8.25 -15.54
CA ALA A 275 1.67 -8.34 -14.60
C ALA A 275 1.26 -9.17 -13.39
N VAL A 276 2.25 -9.78 -12.74
CA VAL A 276 2.09 -10.48 -11.46
C VAL A 276 2.85 -9.69 -10.40
N SER A 277 2.17 -9.34 -9.32
CA SER A 277 2.75 -8.72 -8.14
C SER A 277 2.79 -9.73 -6.98
N VAL A 278 3.83 -9.66 -6.14
CA VAL A 278 4.04 -10.61 -5.03
C VAL A 278 4.02 -9.88 -3.69
N SER A 279 3.44 -10.50 -2.66
CA SER A 279 3.39 -9.96 -1.31
C SER A 279 3.61 -11.06 -0.27
N PRO A 280 3.98 -10.72 0.98
CA PRO A 280 4.29 -9.39 1.49
C PRO A 280 5.67 -8.91 1.01
N ARG A 281 6.11 -7.74 1.49
CA ARG A 281 7.46 -7.19 1.25
C ARG A 281 7.75 -6.90 -0.22
N GLY A 282 6.83 -6.15 -0.84
CA GLY A 282 6.80 -5.88 -2.28
C GLY A 282 8.15 -5.75 -2.97
N HIS A 283 8.92 -4.72 -2.59
CA HIS A 283 10.16 -4.35 -3.27
C HIS A 283 11.32 -5.34 -3.09
N LEU A 284 11.17 -6.39 -2.28
CA LEU A 284 12.15 -7.49 -2.24
C LEU A 284 12.02 -8.38 -3.48
N HIS A 285 10.82 -8.48 -4.03
CA HIS A 285 10.52 -9.36 -5.16
C HIS A 285 10.90 -8.69 -6.48
N ALA A 286 11.68 -9.39 -7.31
CA ALA A 286 12.01 -8.92 -8.65
C ALA A 286 10.77 -8.67 -9.52
N LYS A 287 9.69 -9.46 -9.33
CA LYS A 287 8.40 -9.26 -10.02
C LYS A 287 7.75 -7.89 -9.75
N ASN A 288 8.05 -7.27 -8.61
CA ASN A 288 7.57 -5.92 -8.27
C ASN A 288 8.56 -4.81 -8.66
N ARG A 289 9.70 -5.17 -9.27
CA ARG A 289 10.74 -4.25 -9.72
C ARG A 289 11.07 -4.47 -11.20
N PRO A 290 10.08 -4.31 -12.09
CA PRO A 290 10.20 -4.76 -13.47
C PRO A 290 11.28 -3.99 -14.26
N PHE A 291 11.56 -2.72 -13.97
CA PHE A 291 12.69 -2.03 -14.61
C PHE A 291 14.02 -2.50 -14.04
N SER A 292 14.13 -2.61 -12.71
CA SER A 292 15.38 -3.10 -12.11
C SER A 292 15.71 -4.53 -12.52
N ALA A 293 14.71 -5.35 -12.86
CA ALA A 293 14.90 -6.73 -13.32
C ALA A 293 15.42 -6.84 -14.77
N LEU A 294 15.31 -5.78 -15.58
CA LEU A 294 15.75 -5.80 -16.99
C LEU A 294 17.27 -5.64 -17.15
N TRP A 295 17.95 -5.09 -16.14
CA TRP A 295 19.39 -4.86 -16.17
C TRP A 295 20.05 -5.27 -14.84
N ASP A 296 21.27 -5.78 -14.94
CA ASP A 296 22.14 -5.94 -13.79
C ASP A 296 22.59 -4.59 -13.23
N GLU A 297 23.32 -4.61 -12.12
CA GLU A 297 23.80 -3.39 -11.45
C GLU A 297 24.66 -2.52 -12.39
N ALA A 298 25.57 -3.13 -13.14
CA ALA A 298 26.45 -2.43 -14.09
C ALA A 298 25.65 -1.74 -15.21
N GLY A 299 24.62 -2.41 -15.75
CA GLY A 299 23.72 -1.84 -16.73
C GLY A 299 22.94 -0.66 -16.19
N ARG A 300 22.38 -0.77 -14.98
CA ARG A 300 21.65 0.34 -14.33
C ARG A 300 22.55 1.55 -14.09
N LEU A 301 23.78 1.34 -13.62
CA LEU A 301 24.76 2.41 -13.43
C LEU A 301 25.12 3.09 -14.75
N ARG A 302 25.32 2.33 -15.83
CA ARG A 302 25.61 2.88 -17.17
C ARG A 302 24.48 3.78 -17.68
N ILE A 303 23.23 3.36 -17.50
CA ILE A 303 22.04 4.16 -17.88
C ILE A 303 22.00 5.45 -17.06
N ALA A 304 22.16 5.34 -15.74
CA ALA A 304 22.13 6.48 -14.83
C ALA A 304 23.25 7.51 -15.10
N GLN A 305 24.43 7.08 -15.55
CA GLN A 305 25.56 7.95 -15.89
C GLN A 305 25.33 8.80 -17.15
N ALA A 306 24.36 8.43 -18.00
CA ALA A 306 24.08 9.14 -19.24
C ALA A 306 23.34 10.48 -19.03
N PHE A 307 22.93 10.81 -17.80
CA PHE A 307 22.24 12.05 -17.43
C PHE A 307 22.78 12.62 -16.10
N PRO A 308 22.86 13.96 -15.93
CA PRO A 308 23.30 14.57 -14.67
C PRO A 308 22.24 14.46 -13.56
N LEU A 309 22.12 13.28 -12.94
CA LEU A 309 21.12 13.01 -11.89
C LEU A 309 21.23 13.93 -10.67
N LYS A 310 22.41 14.49 -10.39
CA LYS A 310 22.60 15.47 -9.30
C LYS A 310 21.69 16.70 -9.38
N ASP A 311 21.22 17.04 -10.59
CA ASP A 311 20.34 18.19 -10.85
C ASP A 311 18.85 17.80 -10.76
N ALA A 312 18.53 16.52 -10.60
CA ALA A 312 17.17 16.01 -10.40
C ALA A 312 16.63 16.37 -9.01
N GLN A 313 15.31 16.51 -8.88
CA GLN A 313 14.68 16.84 -7.60
C GLN A 313 14.64 15.62 -6.67
N ARG A 314 14.35 14.44 -7.23
CA ARG A 314 14.01 13.21 -6.51
C ARG A 314 14.88 12.02 -6.92
N THR A 315 15.23 11.88 -8.20
CA THR A 315 16.03 10.76 -8.74
C THR A 315 17.52 11.10 -8.79
N LYS A 316 18.08 11.50 -7.64
CA LYS A 316 19.46 12.05 -7.57
C LYS A 316 20.57 11.03 -7.79
N THR A 317 20.24 9.74 -7.70
CA THR A 317 21.18 8.63 -7.88
C THR A 317 20.57 7.54 -8.76
N ALA A 318 21.38 6.58 -9.20
CA ALA A 318 20.92 5.45 -9.99
C ALA A 318 19.84 4.64 -9.26
N GLU A 319 20.02 4.44 -7.96
CA GLU A 319 19.09 3.71 -7.08
C GLU A 319 17.74 4.43 -7.03
N LEU A 320 17.73 5.74 -6.78
CA LEU A 320 16.50 6.53 -6.74
C LEU A 320 15.80 6.60 -8.11
N LEU A 321 16.56 6.65 -9.21
CA LEU A 321 16.01 6.59 -10.57
C LEU A 321 15.29 5.28 -10.83
N PHE A 322 15.94 4.14 -10.56
CA PHE A 322 15.34 2.83 -10.78
C PHE A 322 14.21 2.53 -9.80
N ARG A 323 14.31 3.01 -8.56
CA ARG A 323 13.21 2.98 -7.60
C ARG A 323 11.98 3.72 -8.14
N ARG A 324 12.19 4.91 -8.72
CA ARG A 324 11.11 5.70 -9.33
C ARG A 324 10.46 4.98 -10.51
N LEU A 325 11.29 4.39 -11.39
CA LEU A 325 10.84 3.60 -12.53
C LEU A 325 10.02 2.37 -12.10
N ASP A 326 10.47 1.65 -11.06
CA ASP A 326 9.73 0.50 -10.54
C ASP A 326 8.41 0.92 -9.88
N GLU A 327 8.42 1.97 -9.06
CA GLU A 327 7.23 2.46 -8.36
C GLU A 327 6.17 3.10 -9.28
N MET A 328 6.53 3.52 -10.50
CA MET A 328 5.53 3.99 -11.48
C MET A 328 4.83 2.86 -12.25
N THR A 329 5.28 1.61 -12.07
CA THR A 329 4.65 0.42 -12.68
C THR A 329 3.47 -0.08 -11.84
N CYS A 330 2.58 -0.83 -12.46
CA CYS A 330 1.47 -1.49 -11.77
C CYS A 330 1.98 -2.38 -10.60
N PRO A 331 2.87 -3.36 -10.79
CA PRO A 331 3.30 -4.24 -9.70
C PRO A 331 4.18 -3.54 -8.65
N GLY A 332 4.97 -2.52 -9.01
CA GLY A 332 5.78 -1.77 -8.04
C GLY A 332 4.96 -0.82 -7.17
N CYS A 333 3.97 -0.11 -7.74
CA CYS A 333 3.06 0.71 -6.95
C CYS A 333 2.17 -0.15 -6.04
N HIS A 334 1.64 -1.26 -6.57
CA HIS A 334 0.70 -2.15 -5.89
C HIS A 334 1.15 -2.59 -4.48
N GLN A 335 2.45 -2.84 -4.27
CA GLN A 335 2.98 -3.25 -2.96
C GLN A 335 3.69 -2.13 -2.19
N SER A 336 3.63 -0.89 -2.67
CA SER A 336 4.21 0.26 -1.98
C SER A 336 3.24 0.79 -0.94
N ARG A 337 3.40 0.37 0.33
CA ARG A 337 2.55 0.77 1.46
C ARG A 337 1.04 0.54 1.22
N GLY A 338 0.75 -0.58 0.52
CA GLY A 338 -0.59 -1.14 0.32
C GLY A 338 -0.91 -2.19 1.39
N ILE A 339 -2.19 -2.56 1.49
CA ILE A 339 -2.68 -3.63 2.36
C ILE A 339 -2.81 -4.88 1.48
N ALA A 340 -1.80 -5.76 1.53
CA ALA A 340 -1.73 -6.95 0.68
C ALA A 340 -2.01 -6.62 -0.81
N GLY A 341 -1.37 -5.57 -1.33
CA GLY A 341 -1.58 -5.11 -2.71
C GLY A 341 -2.71 -4.10 -2.93
N PHE A 342 -3.58 -3.88 -1.95
CA PHE A 342 -4.74 -3.01 -2.13
C PHE A 342 -4.55 -1.64 -1.48
N HIS A 343 -4.93 -0.59 -2.21
CA HIS A 343 -4.95 0.78 -1.70
C HIS A 343 -6.34 1.24 -1.26
N LEU A 344 -7.39 0.62 -1.81
CA LEU A 344 -8.79 0.85 -1.44
C LEU A 344 -9.53 -0.50 -1.40
N LEU A 345 -9.93 -0.90 -0.21
CA LEU A 345 -10.66 -2.11 0.14
C LEU A 345 -12.14 -1.84 0.40
N GLY A 346 -12.48 -0.63 0.83
CA GLY A 346 -13.83 -0.23 1.25
C GLY A 346 -14.10 -0.53 2.71
N GLU A 347 -14.78 0.40 3.38
CA GLU A 347 -15.27 0.19 4.75
C GLU A 347 -16.43 -0.83 4.77
N GLU A 348 -16.66 -1.45 5.92
CA GLU A 348 -17.80 -2.36 6.10
C GLU A 348 -19.12 -1.57 6.08
N ARG A 349 -20.08 -2.03 5.26
CA ARG A 349 -21.38 -1.38 5.04
C ARG A 349 -22.30 -1.54 6.26
N ASP A 350 -22.29 -2.71 6.89
CA ASP A 350 -23.09 -2.96 8.10
C ASP A 350 -22.36 -2.42 9.33
N ALA A 351 -22.85 -1.33 9.91
CA ALA A 351 -22.27 -0.69 11.10
C ALA A 351 -22.21 -1.61 12.34
N SER A 352 -23.08 -2.62 12.42
CA SER A 352 -23.10 -3.57 13.54
C SER A 352 -22.06 -4.68 13.42
N ARG A 353 -21.54 -4.90 12.21
CA ARG A 353 -20.59 -5.98 11.93
C ARG A 353 -19.19 -5.60 12.38
N THR A 354 -18.58 -6.53 13.11
CA THR A 354 -17.20 -6.44 13.63
C THR A 354 -16.31 -7.56 13.13
N PHE A 355 -16.86 -8.76 12.91
CA PHE A 355 -16.10 -9.88 12.32
C PHE A 355 -15.84 -9.67 10.83
N ASN A 356 -14.57 -9.81 10.44
CA ASN A 356 -14.09 -9.62 9.06
C ASN A 356 -14.55 -8.28 8.45
N ALA A 357 -14.60 -7.23 9.27
CA ALA A 357 -15.10 -5.91 8.91
C ALA A 357 -13.98 -4.86 9.02
N LEU A 358 -13.86 -3.98 8.03
CA LEU A 358 -12.89 -2.88 8.06
C LEU A 358 -13.49 -1.63 8.69
N ALA A 359 -12.73 -1.01 9.60
CA ALA A 359 -13.02 0.30 10.16
C ALA A 359 -12.56 1.42 9.23
N VAL A 360 -11.41 1.23 8.56
CA VAL A 360 -10.89 2.14 7.54
C VAL A 360 -10.59 1.33 6.28
N GLY A 361 -11.15 1.78 5.16
CA GLY A 361 -11.11 1.05 3.89
C GLY A 361 -9.92 1.37 3.00
N HIS A 362 -8.98 2.23 3.39
CA HIS A 362 -7.86 2.66 2.56
C HIS A 362 -6.49 2.38 3.20
N SER A 363 -5.46 2.25 2.36
CA SER A 363 -4.09 1.99 2.84
C SER A 363 -3.37 3.27 3.29
N PRO A 364 -2.27 3.15 4.07
CA PRO A 364 -1.43 4.29 4.44
C PRO A 364 -0.86 5.05 3.23
N HIS A 365 -0.54 4.33 2.13
CA HIS A 365 -0.17 4.96 0.85
C HIS A 365 -1.29 5.86 0.33
N LEU A 366 -2.54 5.37 0.25
CA LEU A 366 -3.65 6.17 -0.29
C LEU A 366 -3.90 7.40 0.58
N ALA A 367 -3.86 7.26 1.91
CA ALA A 367 -3.97 8.39 2.83
C ALA A 367 -2.91 9.47 2.56
N SER A 368 -1.64 9.06 2.40
CA SER A 368 -0.52 9.98 2.11
C SER A 368 -0.67 10.63 0.72
N GLU A 369 -1.10 9.84 -0.26
CA GLU A 369 -1.27 10.28 -1.65
C GLU A 369 -2.43 11.29 -1.80
N LEU A 370 -3.51 11.13 -1.04
CA LEU A 370 -4.63 12.08 -1.03
C LEU A 370 -4.18 13.49 -0.60
N ALA A 371 -3.21 13.61 0.31
CA ALA A 371 -2.66 14.89 0.71
C ALA A 371 -1.96 15.60 -0.46
N TRP A 372 -1.13 14.89 -1.23
CA TRP A 372 -0.51 15.44 -2.43
C TRP A 372 -1.55 15.76 -3.51
N ARG A 373 -2.52 14.87 -3.75
CA ARG A 373 -3.59 15.09 -4.74
C ARG A 373 -4.47 16.29 -4.42
N LYS A 374 -4.67 16.60 -3.14
CA LYS A 374 -5.36 17.83 -2.72
C LYS A 374 -4.62 19.07 -3.20
N GLY A 375 -3.29 19.09 -3.05
CA GLY A 375 -2.42 20.13 -3.58
C GLY A 375 -2.50 20.22 -5.10
N ALA A 376 -2.42 19.07 -5.79
CA ALA A 376 -2.52 18.98 -7.24
C ALA A 376 -3.87 19.50 -7.76
N LEU A 377 -4.99 19.03 -7.22
CA LEU A 377 -6.34 19.48 -7.59
C LEU A 377 -6.49 20.99 -7.41
N SER A 378 -5.97 21.53 -6.32
CA SER A 378 -6.01 22.97 -6.03
C SER A 378 -5.17 23.78 -7.03
N ALA A 379 -3.98 23.31 -7.40
CA ALA A 379 -3.14 23.94 -8.42
C ALA A 379 -3.85 23.93 -9.78
N ILE A 380 -4.43 22.79 -10.19
CA ILE A 380 -5.16 22.65 -11.46
C ILE A 380 -6.38 23.58 -11.48
N ALA A 381 -7.12 23.68 -10.38
CA ALA A 381 -8.27 24.57 -10.24
C ALA A 381 -7.90 26.07 -10.43
N ARG A 382 -6.65 26.44 -10.13
CA ARG A 382 -6.07 27.78 -10.36
C ARG A 382 -5.33 27.93 -11.69
N GLY A 383 -5.22 26.86 -12.49
CA GLY A 383 -4.44 26.87 -13.74
C GLY A 383 -2.92 26.89 -13.51
N GLU A 384 -2.46 26.44 -12.35
CA GLU A 384 -1.05 26.40 -11.96
C GLU A 384 -0.42 25.04 -12.28
N ALA A 385 0.92 25.01 -12.31
CA ALA A 385 1.68 23.77 -12.45
C ALA A 385 1.53 22.89 -11.20
N VAL A 386 1.38 21.58 -11.43
CA VAL A 386 1.34 20.57 -10.37
C VAL A 386 2.77 20.26 -9.90
N SER A 387 2.97 20.13 -8.59
CA SER A 387 4.26 19.72 -8.03
C SER A 387 4.61 18.27 -8.41
N ALA A 388 5.91 17.95 -8.44
CA ALA A 388 6.37 16.60 -8.71
C ALA A 388 5.77 15.60 -7.71
N ARG A 389 5.29 14.45 -8.20
CA ARG A 389 4.67 13.42 -7.38
C ARG A 389 5.69 12.79 -6.41
N PRO A 390 5.39 12.55 -5.14
CA PRO A 390 6.28 11.84 -4.21
C PRO A 390 6.56 10.40 -4.63
N PHE A 391 7.50 9.73 -3.96
CA PHE A 391 7.68 8.28 -4.10
C PHE A 391 6.49 7.55 -3.48
N SER A 392 6.12 6.39 -4.03
CA SER A 392 5.01 5.58 -3.51
C SER A 392 5.34 5.03 -2.12
N GLY A 393 6.60 4.64 -1.90
CA GLY A 393 7.11 4.19 -0.60
C GLY A 393 7.35 5.31 0.42
N ARG A 394 7.30 6.59 0.01
CA ARG A 394 7.63 7.72 0.88
C ARG A 394 7.05 9.05 0.38
N ALA A 395 6.20 9.66 1.21
CA ALA A 395 5.69 11.02 1.00
C ALA A 395 6.80 12.07 1.13
N ASP A 396 6.51 13.32 0.75
CA ASP A 396 7.46 14.42 0.93
C ASP A 396 7.64 14.76 2.42
N GLY A 397 8.90 15.03 2.81
CA GLY A 397 9.26 15.36 4.18
C GLY A 397 9.77 14.17 5.01
N PRO A 398 9.83 14.31 6.34
CA PRO A 398 10.19 13.21 7.22
C PRO A 398 9.17 12.07 7.16
N GLY A 399 9.64 10.83 7.27
CA GLY A 399 8.81 9.64 7.19
C GLY A 399 7.91 9.46 8.41
N LEU A 400 6.61 9.26 8.16
CA LEU A 400 5.64 8.83 9.17
C LEU A 400 5.89 7.37 9.59
N MET A 401 5.22 6.91 10.65
CA MET A 401 5.21 5.50 11.07
C MET A 401 5.02 4.55 9.87
N GLY A 402 5.90 3.55 9.74
CA GLY A 402 5.92 2.57 8.65
C GLY A 402 6.58 3.04 7.35
N ALA A 403 6.78 4.35 7.14
CA ALA A 403 7.39 4.87 5.92
C ALA A 403 8.82 4.33 5.74
N ALA A 404 9.22 4.10 4.48
CA ALA A 404 10.56 3.63 4.17
C ALA A 404 11.61 4.71 4.49
N CYS A 405 12.74 4.28 5.06
CA CYS A 405 13.79 5.17 5.53
C CYS A 405 15.19 4.55 5.37
N ALA A 406 16.21 5.40 5.42
CA ALA A 406 17.61 5.00 5.38
C ALA A 406 18.05 4.48 6.74
N VAL A 407 18.57 3.25 6.81
CA VAL A 407 19.10 2.68 8.05
C VAL A 407 20.45 3.33 8.38
N PRO A 408 20.60 4.00 9.54
CA PRO A 408 21.86 4.64 9.92
C PRO A 408 23.02 3.65 10.02
N GLY A 409 24.21 4.06 9.56
CA GLY A 409 25.44 3.26 9.70
C GLY A 409 25.49 1.97 8.87
N ARG A 410 24.49 1.71 8.01
CA ARG A 410 24.51 0.58 7.08
C ARG A 410 25.59 0.78 6.03
N ASP A 411 26.55 -0.14 5.99
CA ASP A 411 27.52 -0.19 4.91
C ASP A 411 26.80 -0.53 3.60
N PRO A 412 26.84 0.33 2.57
CA PRO A 412 26.22 0.04 1.29
C PRO A 412 26.78 -1.22 0.62
N ALA A 413 28.02 -1.62 0.92
CA ALA A 413 28.61 -2.87 0.42
C ALA A 413 27.98 -4.13 1.03
N GLN A 414 27.28 -4.00 2.16
CA GLN A 414 26.57 -5.09 2.84
C GLN A 414 25.10 -5.22 2.40
N VAL A 415 24.63 -4.32 1.53
CA VAL A 415 23.28 -4.37 0.95
C VAL A 415 23.33 -5.17 -0.35
N PRO A 416 22.53 -6.25 -0.50
CA PRO A 416 22.39 -6.93 -1.79
C PRO A 416 22.02 -5.93 -2.89
N GLY A 417 22.92 -5.73 -3.86
CA GLY A 417 22.77 -4.78 -4.98
C GLY A 417 23.18 -3.32 -4.69
N GLY A 418 23.96 -3.05 -3.63
CA GLY A 418 24.63 -1.75 -3.40
C GLY A 418 23.72 -0.59 -3.00
N ALA A 419 22.42 -0.87 -2.77
CA ALA A 419 21.35 0.09 -3.00
C ALA A 419 21.16 1.18 -1.91
N ALA A 420 21.83 1.13 -0.76
CA ALA A 420 21.65 2.15 0.29
C ALA A 420 22.24 3.54 -0.08
N ARG A 421 23.04 3.66 -1.14
CA ARG A 421 23.81 4.88 -1.47
C ARG A 421 22.94 6.10 -1.85
N GLY A 422 21.69 5.88 -2.27
CA GLY A 422 20.79 6.95 -2.71
C GLY A 422 19.86 7.53 -1.66
N TYR A 423 19.70 6.88 -0.51
CA TYR A 423 18.56 7.14 0.37
C TYR A 423 18.89 7.98 1.60
N THR A 424 20.09 8.55 1.72
CA THR A 424 20.56 9.21 2.95
C THR A 424 19.62 10.30 3.47
N ASP A 425 18.86 10.96 2.59
CA ASP A 425 17.87 11.98 2.93
C ASP A 425 16.51 11.40 3.40
N TRP A 426 16.41 10.07 3.51
CA TRP A 426 15.23 9.35 3.94
C TRP A 426 15.21 9.15 5.45
N GLY A 427 14.98 10.24 6.18
CA GLY A 427 14.77 10.25 7.63
C GLY A 427 13.31 10.08 8.06
N CYS A 428 13.11 9.93 9.36
CA CYS A 428 11.81 9.80 10.02
C CYS A 428 11.40 11.08 10.76
N GLU A 429 10.10 11.27 11.02
CA GLU A 429 9.58 12.33 11.88
C GLU A 429 10.15 12.25 13.32
N PRO A 430 10.18 13.36 14.08
CA PRO A 430 10.62 13.36 15.48
C PRO A 430 9.88 12.30 16.32
N GLY A 431 10.64 11.59 17.16
CA GLY A 431 10.13 10.49 17.99
C GLY A 431 10.15 9.11 17.30
N LEU A 432 10.48 9.06 16.00
CA LEU A 432 10.71 7.83 15.25
C LEU A 432 12.19 7.70 14.84
N GLU A 433 12.64 6.46 14.69
CA GLU A 433 13.93 6.07 14.14
C GLU A 433 13.73 5.17 12.93
N CYS A 434 14.76 5.07 12.09
CA CYS A 434 14.74 4.08 11.02
C CYS A 434 15.21 2.72 11.54
N ARG A 435 14.27 1.78 11.73
CA ARG A 435 14.57 0.41 12.16
C ARG A 435 14.77 -0.50 10.96
N ASP A 436 15.84 -1.30 10.99
CA ASP A 436 16.00 -2.39 10.03
C ASP A 436 15.13 -3.59 10.43
N VAL A 437 14.01 -3.74 9.73
CA VAL A 437 13.01 -4.79 9.96
C VAL A 437 13.07 -5.89 8.89
N HIS A 438 13.80 -5.69 7.79
CA HIS A 438 13.73 -6.58 6.62
C HIS A 438 15.10 -7.05 6.11
N GLY A 439 16.20 -6.49 6.61
CA GLY A 439 17.54 -6.87 6.20
C GLY A 439 17.84 -6.53 4.73
N PHE A 440 17.21 -5.48 4.18
CA PHE A 440 17.33 -5.11 2.76
C PHE A 440 17.77 -3.65 2.56
N GLU A 441 17.39 -3.01 1.45
CA GLU A 441 17.77 -1.66 1.04
C GLU A 441 17.34 -0.56 2.02
N LEU A 442 16.11 -0.64 2.55
CA LEU A 442 15.50 0.37 3.41
C LEU A 442 14.98 -0.26 4.70
N GLY A 443 15.01 0.54 5.77
CA GLY A 443 14.30 0.27 7.01
C GLY A 443 12.89 0.86 6.97
N GLN A 444 12.22 0.82 8.12
CA GLN A 444 10.94 1.48 8.32
C GLN A 444 10.99 2.41 9.52
N CYS A 445 10.32 3.55 9.41
CA CYS A 445 10.18 4.50 10.51
C CYS A 445 9.32 3.88 11.61
N ALA A 446 9.87 3.79 12.82
CA ALA A 446 9.25 3.17 13.99
C ALA A 446 9.76 3.82 15.28
N PRO A 447 9.10 3.67 16.44
CA PRO A 447 9.56 4.33 17.66
C PRO A 447 10.95 3.90 18.09
N ALA A 448 11.62 4.85 18.75
CA ALA A 448 12.95 4.73 19.28
C ALA A 448 13.09 3.68 20.40
N LEU A 449 12.12 3.70 21.32
CA LEU A 449 12.17 2.97 22.58
C LEU A 449 11.42 1.65 22.46
N GLY A 450 12.07 0.65 21.88
CA GLY A 450 11.56 -0.71 21.79
C GLY A 450 10.27 -0.84 20.98
N SER A 451 9.83 -2.08 20.78
CA SER A 451 8.61 -2.38 20.03
C SER A 451 7.38 -2.26 20.94
N ARG A 452 6.42 -1.41 20.56
CA ARG A 452 5.11 -1.29 21.23
C ARG A 452 4.08 -2.22 20.60
N ALA A 453 2.90 -2.31 21.21
CA ALA A 453 1.79 -3.13 20.69
C ALA A 453 1.51 -2.85 19.20
N GLY A 454 1.56 -3.89 18.36
CA GLY A 454 1.39 -3.82 16.91
C GLY A 454 2.65 -3.53 16.09
N GLU A 455 3.77 -3.18 16.73
CA GLU A 455 5.01 -2.81 16.03
C GLU A 455 5.88 -4.04 15.69
N PRO A 456 6.73 -3.95 14.64
CA PRO A 456 7.68 -5.01 14.32
C PRO A 456 8.58 -5.33 15.51
N CYS A 457 8.64 -6.60 15.90
CA CYS A 457 9.46 -7.09 17.01
C CYS A 457 10.55 -8.06 16.57
N GLU A 458 10.59 -8.49 15.31
CA GLU A 458 11.68 -9.30 14.77
C GLU A 458 12.48 -8.52 13.73
N ARG A 459 13.80 -8.71 13.74
CA ARG A 459 14.60 -8.47 12.54
C ARG A 459 14.61 -9.74 11.73
N VAL A 460 14.23 -9.65 10.45
CA VAL A 460 14.28 -10.80 9.55
C VAL A 460 15.20 -10.53 8.37
N ARG A 461 15.91 -11.57 7.92
CA ARG A 461 16.63 -11.60 6.66
C ARG A 461 15.79 -12.33 5.63
N VAL A 462 15.68 -11.74 4.44
CA VAL A 462 14.90 -12.30 3.33
C VAL A 462 15.83 -12.64 2.18
N GLU A 463 15.76 -13.89 1.72
CA GLU A 463 16.50 -14.37 0.55
C GLU A 463 15.50 -14.69 -0.57
N ALA A 464 15.68 -14.04 -1.72
CA ALA A 464 14.83 -14.26 -2.88
C ALA A 464 14.86 -15.73 -3.31
N SER A 465 13.70 -16.25 -3.71
CA SER A 465 13.56 -17.64 -4.14
C SER A 465 12.54 -17.76 -5.27
N ALA A 466 12.74 -18.74 -6.14
CA ALA A 466 11.79 -19.10 -7.20
C ALA A 466 10.77 -20.16 -6.74
N ARG A 467 10.84 -20.60 -5.47
CA ARG A 467 9.87 -21.56 -4.90
C ARG A 467 8.47 -20.95 -4.87
N LEU A 468 7.45 -21.80 -4.96
CA LEU A 468 6.04 -21.38 -4.93
C LEU A 468 5.63 -20.80 -3.57
N GLU A 469 6.33 -21.21 -2.51
CA GLU A 469 6.19 -20.73 -1.13
C GLU A 469 6.76 -19.32 -0.92
N GLY A 470 7.34 -18.69 -1.96
CA GLY A 470 7.91 -17.33 -1.87
C GLY A 470 9.35 -17.30 -1.32
N ALA A 471 9.81 -16.14 -0.88
CA ALA A 471 11.18 -15.97 -0.39
C ALA A 471 11.46 -16.78 0.89
N PHE A 472 12.73 -17.13 1.13
CA PHE A 472 13.15 -17.64 2.45
C PHE A 472 13.20 -16.49 3.43
N VAL A 473 12.63 -16.67 4.62
CA VAL A 473 12.65 -15.66 5.68
C VAL A 473 13.25 -16.26 6.94
N ARG A 474 14.30 -15.64 7.47
CA ARG A 474 14.96 -16.09 8.71
C ARG A 474 14.90 -14.97 9.74
N SER A 475 14.36 -15.27 10.92
CA SER A 475 14.46 -14.37 12.08
C SER A 475 15.91 -14.32 12.56
N GLU A 476 16.43 -13.11 12.75
CA GLU A 476 17.75 -12.81 13.34
C GLU A 476 17.64 -12.52 14.85
N GLY A 477 16.43 -12.60 15.41
CA GLY A 477 16.15 -12.35 16.83
C GLY A 477 15.02 -11.37 17.04
N ALA A 478 14.40 -11.48 18.22
CA ALA A 478 13.38 -10.55 18.68
C ALA A 478 14.00 -9.35 19.41
N ASP A 479 13.27 -8.23 19.40
CA ASP A 479 13.57 -7.04 20.19
C ASP A 479 13.63 -7.42 21.69
N PRO A 480 14.70 -7.06 22.42
CA PRO A 480 14.77 -7.32 23.86
C PRO A 480 13.61 -6.70 24.66
N ALA A 481 13.03 -5.58 24.20
CA ALA A 481 11.85 -4.97 24.82
C ALA A 481 10.56 -5.76 24.56
N CYS A 482 10.59 -6.68 23.59
CA CYS A 482 9.48 -7.54 23.24
C CYS A 482 9.98 -8.94 22.85
N PRO A 483 10.36 -9.76 23.84
CA PRO A 483 11.00 -11.05 23.60
C PRO A 483 10.02 -12.07 23.00
N LEU A 484 10.56 -13.14 22.41
CA LEU A 484 9.73 -14.29 22.03
C LEU A 484 9.01 -14.89 23.25
N PRO A 485 7.81 -15.46 23.09
CA PRO A 485 7.09 -16.11 24.18
C PRO A 485 7.96 -17.20 24.83
N SER A 486 8.01 -17.21 26.15
CA SER A 486 8.67 -18.26 26.95
C SER A 486 7.64 -18.88 27.90
N PRO A 487 7.70 -20.20 28.19
CA PRO A 487 6.87 -20.84 29.21
C PRO A 487 6.97 -20.20 30.61
N THR A 488 8.01 -19.39 30.85
CA THR A 488 8.25 -18.68 32.12
C THR A 488 7.79 -17.22 32.10
N HIS A 489 7.38 -16.69 30.94
CA HIS A 489 6.91 -15.31 30.78
C HIS A 489 5.45 -15.30 30.33
N ASP A 490 4.54 -15.40 31.30
CA ASP A 490 3.09 -15.29 31.06
C ASP A 490 2.57 -13.84 31.14
N LYS A 491 3.41 -12.90 31.60
CA LYS A 491 3.09 -11.49 31.80
C LYS A 491 4.10 -10.58 31.10
N GLY A 492 3.62 -9.46 30.59
CA GLY A 492 4.41 -8.48 29.86
C GLY A 492 4.41 -8.70 28.34
N PRO A 493 5.21 -7.91 27.61
CA PRO A 493 5.26 -7.93 26.16
C PRO A 493 5.83 -9.24 25.62
N PHE A 494 5.24 -9.72 24.53
CA PHE A 494 5.71 -10.86 23.76
C PHE A 494 5.67 -10.56 22.26
N CYS A 495 6.64 -11.12 21.53
CA CYS A 495 6.73 -11.01 20.09
C CYS A 495 5.99 -12.17 19.42
N ALA A 496 4.88 -11.89 18.75
CA ALA A 496 4.25 -12.85 17.85
C ALA A 496 5.12 -12.98 16.58
N PRO A 497 5.71 -14.14 16.28
CA PRO A 497 6.75 -14.27 15.26
C PRO A 497 6.22 -14.25 13.82
N ASN A 498 7.12 -13.95 12.89
CA ASN A 498 6.88 -13.82 11.45
C ASN A 498 6.18 -15.02 10.82
N TRP A 499 6.64 -16.22 11.15
CA TRP A 499 6.14 -17.46 10.55
C TRP A 499 4.69 -17.79 10.92
N LEU A 500 4.08 -17.02 11.82
CA LEU A 500 2.65 -17.06 12.15
C LEU A 500 1.82 -16.03 11.35
N GLY A 501 2.37 -15.42 10.30
CA GLY A 501 1.67 -14.44 9.46
C GLY A 501 1.79 -12.99 9.95
N PHE A 502 2.65 -12.73 10.94
CA PHE A 502 2.96 -11.38 11.42
C PHE A 502 4.24 -10.88 10.76
N THR A 503 4.18 -10.35 9.54
CA THR A 503 5.38 -9.89 8.81
C THR A 503 6.33 -9.06 9.71
N ALA A 504 7.59 -9.50 9.87
CA ALA A 504 8.61 -8.90 10.77
C ALA A 504 8.26 -8.93 12.27
N GLY A 505 7.42 -9.88 12.66
CA GLY A 505 6.87 -10.01 14.00
C GLY A 505 5.86 -8.92 14.35
N MET A 506 5.16 -9.13 15.46
CA MET A 506 4.30 -8.13 16.08
C MET A 506 4.43 -8.18 17.60
N CYS A 507 4.86 -7.08 18.20
CA CYS A 507 4.86 -6.97 19.64
C CYS A 507 3.45 -6.85 20.20
N SER A 508 3.17 -7.50 21.32
CA SER A 508 1.83 -7.52 21.91
C SER A 508 1.89 -7.89 23.39
N GLU A 509 0.81 -7.60 24.12
CA GLU A 509 0.60 -8.07 25.50
C GLU A 509 -0.74 -8.77 25.60
N ARG A 510 -0.87 -9.78 26.47
CA ARG A 510 -2.17 -10.41 26.72
C ARG A 510 -3.13 -9.42 27.35
N CYS A 511 -4.39 -9.45 26.93
CA CYS A 511 -5.45 -8.62 27.50
C CYS A 511 -6.74 -9.45 27.66
N THR A 512 -7.69 -8.93 28.44
CA THR A 512 -8.94 -9.64 28.78
C THR A 512 -10.20 -8.96 28.27
N GLU A 513 -10.20 -7.63 28.18
CA GLU A 513 -11.36 -6.84 27.76
C GLU A 513 -11.24 -6.38 26.31
N VAL A 514 -11.78 -7.17 25.38
CA VAL A 514 -11.79 -6.82 23.94
C VAL A 514 -12.49 -5.48 23.73
N GLY A 515 -11.85 -4.59 22.97
CA GLY A 515 -12.31 -3.22 22.73
C GLY A 515 -11.74 -2.19 23.71
N ALA A 516 -11.17 -2.60 24.85
CA ALA A 516 -10.51 -1.69 25.78
C ALA A 516 -9.26 -1.08 25.16
N ARG A 517 -9.06 0.22 25.39
CA ARG A 517 -7.96 1.02 24.83
C ARG A 517 -6.98 1.46 25.90
N ALA A 518 -5.70 1.49 25.55
CA ALA A 518 -4.64 2.08 26.36
C ALA A 518 -3.52 2.58 25.43
N GLU A 519 -3.11 3.85 25.57
CA GLU A 519 -1.89 4.42 24.95
C GLU A 519 -1.63 4.02 23.47
N GLY A 520 -2.60 4.25 22.57
CA GLY A 520 -2.44 3.92 21.15
C GLY A 520 -2.55 2.42 20.83
N ALA A 521 -2.95 1.60 21.80
CA ALA A 521 -3.27 0.19 21.66
C ALA A 521 -4.73 -0.10 22.02
N ILE A 522 -5.23 -1.22 21.50
CA ILE A 522 -6.56 -1.76 21.75
C ILE A 522 -6.47 -3.28 21.94
N CYS A 523 -7.27 -3.82 22.85
CA CYS A 523 -7.40 -5.26 23.01
C CYS A 523 -8.25 -5.85 21.89
N ALA A 524 -7.69 -6.76 21.09
CA ALA A 524 -8.38 -7.39 19.97
C ALA A 524 -8.16 -8.91 19.96
N ASN A 525 -9.11 -9.64 19.37
CA ASN A 525 -8.97 -11.08 19.15
C ASN A 525 -8.11 -11.33 17.92
N LEU A 526 -7.07 -12.15 18.09
CA LEU A 526 -6.16 -12.58 17.03
C LEU A 526 -6.25 -14.10 16.87
N PRO A 527 -6.29 -14.62 15.63
CA PRO A 527 -6.16 -16.05 15.39
C PRO A 527 -4.87 -16.62 15.99
N THR A 528 -4.96 -17.81 16.60
CA THR A 528 -3.81 -18.57 17.11
C THR A 528 -3.37 -19.64 16.12
N ALA A 529 -2.08 -20.00 16.10
CA ALA A 529 -1.55 -21.05 15.22
C ALA A 529 -2.43 -22.32 15.19
N GLY A 530 -2.60 -22.90 14.00
CA GLY A 530 -3.33 -24.16 13.80
C GLY A 530 -4.80 -24.01 13.41
N TYR A 531 -5.38 -22.81 13.52
CA TYR A 531 -6.79 -22.62 13.10
C TYR A 531 -6.99 -22.90 11.61
N GLU A 532 -6.02 -22.68 10.73
CA GLU A 532 -6.16 -23.00 9.30
C GLU A 532 -6.33 -24.50 9.10
N ALA A 533 -5.55 -25.32 9.81
CA ALA A 533 -5.59 -26.77 9.71
C ALA A 533 -6.90 -27.36 10.22
N GLU A 534 -7.52 -26.71 11.22
CA GLU A 534 -8.77 -27.19 11.82
C GLU A 534 -10.02 -26.53 11.23
N CYS A 535 -10.06 -25.20 11.15
CA CYS A 535 -11.23 -24.49 10.66
C CYS A 535 -11.47 -24.67 9.16
N PHE A 536 -10.41 -24.76 8.32
CA PHE A 536 -10.62 -24.76 6.86
C PHE A 536 -11.03 -26.11 6.28
N VAL A 537 -10.88 -27.19 7.04
CA VAL A 537 -11.26 -28.54 6.61
C VAL A 537 -12.67 -28.93 7.05
N THR A 538 -13.31 -28.11 7.90
CA THR A 538 -14.68 -28.34 8.38
C THR A 538 -15.72 -27.59 7.55
N ASP A 539 -16.97 -28.03 7.63
CA ASP A 539 -18.14 -27.31 7.07
C ASP A 539 -18.76 -26.31 8.08
N GLU A 540 -18.10 -26.11 9.23
CA GLU A 540 -18.52 -25.13 10.22
C GLU A 540 -18.20 -23.70 9.72
N PRO A 541 -19.10 -22.72 9.94
CA PRO A 541 -18.80 -21.31 9.68
C PRO A 541 -17.49 -20.84 10.36
N VAL A 542 -16.65 -20.11 9.63
CA VAL A 542 -15.34 -19.65 10.14
C VAL A 542 -15.49 -18.82 11.42
N GLU A 543 -16.50 -17.97 11.51
CA GLU A 543 -16.78 -17.12 12.66
C GLU A 543 -17.15 -17.92 13.92
N LYS A 544 -17.61 -19.16 13.76
CA LYS A 544 -17.91 -20.07 14.86
C LYS A 544 -16.68 -20.89 15.23
N CYS A 545 -15.96 -21.41 14.24
CA CYS A 545 -14.74 -22.19 14.49
C CYS A 545 -13.66 -21.35 15.16
N LEU A 546 -13.40 -20.14 14.67
CA LEU A 546 -12.36 -19.24 15.19
C LEU A 546 -12.52 -18.88 16.65
N LYS A 547 -13.73 -18.93 17.22
CA LYS A 547 -13.94 -18.69 18.66
C LYS A 547 -13.11 -19.63 19.54
N ARG A 548 -12.68 -20.77 19.02
CA ARG A 548 -11.83 -21.76 19.70
C ARG A 548 -10.32 -21.53 19.48
N TYR A 549 -9.94 -20.70 18.51
CA TYR A 549 -8.55 -20.45 18.10
C TYR A 549 -8.25 -18.95 18.07
N VAL A 550 -8.67 -18.24 19.11
CA VAL A 550 -8.34 -16.81 19.26
C VAL A 550 -7.72 -16.56 20.62
N VAL A 551 -6.79 -15.61 20.65
CA VAL A 551 -6.25 -15.01 21.86
C VAL A 551 -6.54 -13.51 21.84
N ALA A 552 -6.92 -12.96 22.99
CA ALA A 552 -7.05 -11.52 23.16
C ALA A 552 -5.67 -10.93 23.49
N ALA A 553 -5.21 -10.01 22.66
CA ALA A 553 -3.93 -9.34 22.85
C ALA A 553 -4.00 -7.86 22.44
N THR A 554 -3.13 -7.04 23.00
CA THR A 554 -3.04 -5.61 22.69
C THR A 554 -2.36 -5.42 21.34
N ILE A 555 -2.93 -4.55 20.53
CA ILE A 555 -2.44 -4.25 19.18
C ILE A 555 -2.63 -2.77 18.89
N ALA A 556 -1.87 -2.21 17.95
CA ALA A 556 -1.99 -0.80 17.60
C ALA A 556 -3.44 -0.44 17.21
N THR A 557 -3.95 0.66 17.76
CA THR A 557 -5.20 1.28 17.29
C THR A 557 -5.01 1.91 15.93
N CYS A 558 -6.09 1.98 15.16
CA CYS A 558 -6.14 2.75 13.93
C CYS A 558 -7.44 3.53 13.80
N ASP A 559 -7.37 4.58 13.00
CA ASP A 559 -8.51 5.36 12.51
C ASP A 559 -8.09 6.08 11.22
N ARG A 560 -8.95 6.95 10.70
CA ARG A 560 -8.69 7.68 9.44
C ARG A 560 -7.50 8.64 9.52
N GLN A 561 -7.11 9.09 10.72
CA GLN A 561 -5.97 9.99 10.94
C GLN A 561 -4.70 9.24 11.35
N THR A 562 -4.87 8.09 11.99
CA THR A 562 -3.82 7.21 12.49
C THR A 562 -3.89 5.89 11.74
N PRO A 563 -3.31 5.81 10.52
CA PRO A 563 -3.33 4.59 9.74
C PRO A 563 -2.42 3.53 10.38
N CYS A 564 -2.67 2.27 10.04
CA CYS A 564 -1.78 1.18 10.43
C CYS A 564 -0.39 1.29 9.81
N ARG A 565 0.58 0.56 10.38
CA ARG A 565 1.83 0.24 9.68
C ARG A 565 1.54 -0.51 8.38
N ASP A 566 2.48 -0.40 7.44
CA ASP A 566 2.72 -1.33 6.32
C ASP A 566 1.47 -2.02 5.76
N ASP A 567 1.48 -3.13 5.05
CA ASP A 567 1.24 -4.48 5.58
C ASP A 567 0.17 -4.75 6.67
N TYR A 568 -0.63 -3.81 7.19
CA TYR A 568 -1.75 -4.13 8.13
C TYR A 568 -3.07 -3.47 7.72
N ALA A 569 -4.18 -4.13 8.05
CA ALA A 569 -5.53 -3.65 7.78
C ALA A 569 -6.18 -3.08 9.05
N CYS A 570 -6.89 -1.97 8.94
CA CYS A 570 -7.64 -1.41 10.05
C CYS A 570 -9.00 -2.11 10.21
N ALA A 571 -9.06 -3.12 11.08
CA ALA A 571 -10.26 -3.92 11.31
C ALA A 571 -11.10 -3.40 12.48
N ARG A 572 -12.42 -3.57 12.42
CA ARG A 572 -13.31 -3.25 13.53
C ARG A 572 -13.10 -4.23 14.69
N VAL A 573 -13.29 -3.73 15.90
CA VAL A 573 -13.19 -4.52 17.13
C VAL A 573 -14.51 -4.42 17.89
N PRO A 574 -15.08 -5.53 18.38
CA PRO A 574 -16.25 -5.49 19.25
C PRO A 574 -16.02 -4.59 20.47
N GLY A 575 -16.98 -3.72 20.79
CA GLY A 575 -16.89 -2.79 21.92
C GLY A 575 -16.00 -1.57 21.69
N ALA A 576 -15.30 -1.46 20.55
CA ALA A 576 -14.52 -0.27 20.23
C ALA A 576 -15.43 0.93 19.87
N PRO A 577 -14.98 2.17 20.15
CA PRO A 577 -15.65 3.37 19.66
C PRO A 577 -15.79 3.37 18.13
N ALA A 578 -16.87 3.99 17.64
CA ALA A 578 -17.09 4.14 16.21
C ALA A 578 -15.91 4.84 15.52
N GLY A 579 -15.46 4.31 14.38
CA GLY A 579 -14.32 4.83 13.62
C GLY A 579 -12.94 4.43 14.18
N THR A 580 -12.86 3.76 15.33
CA THR A 580 -11.63 3.16 15.85
C THR A 580 -11.57 1.67 15.51
N GLY A 581 -10.41 1.22 15.05
CA GLY A 581 -10.11 -0.18 14.78
C GLY A 581 -8.82 -0.67 15.41
N ALA A 582 -8.50 -1.92 15.14
CA ALA A 582 -7.22 -2.56 15.41
C ALA A 582 -6.45 -2.76 14.10
N CYS A 583 -5.15 -2.53 14.13
CA CYS A 583 -4.28 -2.90 13.03
C CYS A 583 -4.06 -4.40 13.03
N ILE A 584 -4.77 -5.13 12.17
CA ILE A 584 -4.71 -6.59 12.09
C ILE A 584 -3.88 -7.01 10.86
N PRO A 585 -3.04 -8.04 10.94
CA PRO A 585 -2.34 -8.58 9.77
C PRO A 585 -3.32 -8.89 8.63
N PRO A 586 -2.95 -8.65 7.35
CA PRO A 586 -3.90 -8.67 6.25
C PRO A 586 -4.55 -10.03 6.10
N TYR A 587 -3.78 -11.11 6.25
CA TYR A 587 -4.27 -12.48 6.11
C TYR A 587 -5.08 -12.98 7.30
N PHE A 588 -5.17 -12.22 8.40
CA PHE A 588 -6.16 -12.46 9.47
C PHE A 588 -7.49 -11.75 9.21
N VAL A 589 -7.52 -10.86 8.22
CA VAL A 589 -8.76 -10.33 7.66
C VAL A 589 -9.18 -11.22 6.50
N PHE A 590 -10.13 -12.12 6.74
CA PHE A 590 -10.55 -13.16 5.79
C PHE A 590 -10.97 -12.66 4.41
N GLN A 591 -11.33 -11.39 4.26
CA GLN A 591 -11.61 -10.80 2.94
C GLN A 591 -10.38 -10.54 2.05
N LEU A 592 -9.16 -10.75 2.57
CA LEU A 592 -7.88 -10.54 1.88
C LEU A 592 -7.20 -11.84 1.48
N ARG A 593 -7.85 -13.00 1.68
CA ARG A 593 -7.24 -14.32 1.46
C ARG A 593 -8.09 -15.23 0.60
N LEU A 594 -7.38 -16.08 -0.14
CA LEU A 594 -7.92 -17.09 -1.04
C LEU A 594 -8.04 -18.48 -0.44
N ASP A 595 -7.76 -18.65 0.86
CA ASP A 595 -7.89 -19.87 1.69
C ASP A 595 -8.85 -19.68 2.90
N GLY A 596 -9.61 -20.70 3.29
CA GLY A 596 -10.81 -20.56 4.14
C GLY A 596 -11.74 -21.78 4.06
N PRO A 597 -12.73 -21.91 4.97
CA PRO A 597 -13.61 -23.09 5.00
C PRO A 597 -14.36 -23.31 3.70
N ARG A 598 -14.64 -24.57 3.38
CA ARG A 598 -15.39 -24.95 2.17
C ARG A 598 -16.73 -24.25 2.06
N ARG A 599 -17.41 -24.04 3.18
CA ARG A 599 -18.72 -23.38 3.24
C ARG A 599 -18.67 -21.90 2.87
N ASP A 600 -17.51 -21.26 2.96
CA ASP A 600 -17.36 -19.82 2.74
C ASP A 600 -17.04 -19.48 1.27
N ARG A 601 -17.08 -20.48 0.37
CA ARG A 601 -16.42 -20.49 -0.95
C ARG A 601 -17.17 -21.32 -1.98
#